data_AF-A0A011UAK9-F1
#
_entry.id   AF-A0A011UAK9-F1
#
_cell.length_a   1.000
_cell.length_b   1.000
_cell.length_c   1.000
_cell.angle_alpha   90.00
_cell.angle_beta   90.00
_cell.angle_gamma   90.00
#
_symmetry.space_group_name_H-M   'P 1'
#
loop_
_entity.id
_entity.type
_entity.pdbx_description
1 polymer ?
#
loop_
_entity_poly.entity_id
_entity_poly.type
_entity_poly.pdbx_seq_one_letter_code
_entity_poly.pdbx_strand_id
1 'polypeptide(L)' 'MTTAKFHIVLRVVKRRMENGESLEDILASYPALSEEEKEQIREAVNGNG' A
#
# COMPACT_ATOMS: atom_id res chain seq x y z
N MET A 1 8.46 3.00 -8.57
CA MET A 1 7.74 4.21 -8.12
C MET A 1 8.68 5.37 -7.74
N THR A 2 8.28 6.65 -7.89
CA THR A 2 8.95 7.79 -7.22
C THR A 2 8.57 7.86 -5.74
N THR A 3 9.45 8.36 -4.87
CA THR A 3 9.20 8.47 -3.41
C THR A 3 7.90 9.20 -3.05
N ALA A 4 7.54 10.27 -3.77
CA ALA A 4 6.30 11.01 -3.54
C ALA A 4 5.05 10.14 -3.79
N LYS A 5 5.01 9.43 -4.92
CA LYS A 5 3.92 8.52 -5.27
C LYS A 5 3.80 7.36 -4.25
N PHE A 6 4.93 6.85 -3.74
CA PHE A 6 4.94 5.82 -2.70
C PHE A 6 4.29 6.31 -1.40
N HIS A 7 4.65 7.50 -0.91
CA HIS A 7 4.04 8.06 0.30
C HIS A 7 2.54 8.34 0.15
N ILE A 8 2.09 8.76 -1.03
CA ILE A 8 0.66 8.94 -1.32
C ILE A 8 -0.07 7.61 -1.24
N VAL A 9 0.46 6.57 -1.91
CA VAL A 9 -0.14 5.23 -1.88
C VAL A 9 -0.18 4.68 -0.45
N LEU A 10 0.90 4.79 0.31
CA LEU A 10 0.92 4.38 1.72
C LEU A 10 -0.12 5.09 2.57
N ARG A 11 -0.31 6.41 2.40
CA ARG A 11 -1.33 7.17 3.11
C ARG A 11 -2.74 6.67 2.78
N VAL A 12 -3.00 6.35 1.52
CA VAL A 12 -4.30 5.81 1.09
C VAL A 12 -4.51 4.39 1.61
N VAL A 13 -3.49 3.53 1.56
CA VAL A 13 -3.54 2.17 2.08
C VAL A 13 -3.83 2.17 3.58
N LYS A 14 -3.08 2.94 4.38
CA LYS A 14 -3.31 3.06 5.83
C LYS A 14 -4.74 3.51 6.14
N ARG A 15 -5.23 4.54 5.45
CA ARG A 15 -6.60 5.05 5.65
C ARG A 15 -7.68 4.03 5.31
N ARG A 16 -7.49 3.22 4.27
CA ARG A 16 -8.42 2.16 3.90
C ARG A 16 -8.42 1.01 4.91
N MET A 17 -7.25 0.67 5.44
CA MET A 17 -7.14 -0.31 6.53
C MET A 17 -7.83 0.18 7.81
N GLU A 18 -7.73 1.47 8.14
CA GLU A 18 -8.50 2.07 9.25
C GLU A 18 -10.01 2.00 9.04
N ASN A 19 -10.47 1.97 7.79
CA ASN A 19 -11.88 1.76 7.44
C ASN A 19 -12.30 0.27 7.44
N GLY A 20 -11.39 -0.66 7.77
CA GLY A 20 -11.65 -2.09 7.82
C GLY A 20 -11.44 -2.83 6.50
N GLU A 21 -10.87 -2.20 5.47
CA GLU A 21 -10.48 -2.92 4.25
C GLU A 21 -9.17 -3.71 4.48
N SER A 22 -9.10 -4.93 3.93
CA SER A 22 -7.89 -5.75 3.98
C SER A 22 -6.82 -5.22 3.02
N LEU A 23 -5.54 -5.31 3.40
CA LEU A 23 -4.42 -4.91 2.55
C LEU A 23 -4.46 -5.55 1.16
N GLU A 24 -4.89 -6.81 1.06
CA GLU A 24 -4.96 -7.54 -0.21
C GLU A 24 -6.02 -6.96 -1.15
N ASP A 25 -7.22 -6.64 -0.66
CA ASP A 25 -8.29 -5.98 -1.42
C ASP A 25 -7.87 -4.58 -1.88
N ILE A 26 -7.16 -3.86 -1.00
CA ILE A 26 -6.62 -2.55 -1.31
C ILE A 26 -5.60 -2.66 -2.45
N LEU A 27 -4.63 -3.57 -2.36
CA LEU A 27 -3.60 -3.77 -3.39
C LEU A 27 -4.16 -4.31 -4.70
N ALA A 28 -5.21 -5.13 -4.66
CA ALA A 28 -5.93 -5.60 -5.85
C ALA A 28 -6.58 -4.44 -6.63
N SER A 29 -6.95 -3.35 -5.95
CA SER A 29 -7.47 -2.14 -6.60
C SER A 29 -6.41 -1.32 -7.35
N TYR A 30 -5.13 -1.69 -7.29
CA TYR A 30 -4.03 -1.02 -7.98
C TYR A 30 -3.38 -1.93 -9.04
N PRO A 31 -4.03 -2.14 -10.21
CA PRO A 31 -3.47 -2.95 -11.29
C PRO A 31 -2.20 -2.35 -11.91
N ALA A 32 -1.94 -1.06 -11.68
CA ALA A 32 -0.76 -0.35 -12.16
C ALA A 32 0.47 -0.49 -11.25
N LEU A 33 0.36 -1.17 -10.11
CA LEU A 33 1.50 -1.48 -9.24
C LEU A 33 2.09 -2.82 -9.63
N SER A 34 3.41 -2.86 -9.78
CA SER A 34 4.16 -4.10 -9.94
C SER A 34 4.15 -4.89 -8.64
N GLU A 35 4.37 -6.20 -8.71
CA GLU A 35 4.45 -7.05 -7.50
C GLU A 35 5.52 -6.54 -6.52
N GLU A 36 6.66 -6.08 -7.02
CA GLU A 36 7.73 -5.48 -6.20
C GLU A 36 7.27 -4.19 -5.48
N GLU A 37 6.43 -3.37 -6.11
CA GLU A 37 5.87 -2.16 -5.48
C GLU A 37 4.81 -2.52 -4.44
N LYS A 38 4.05 -3.59 -4.66
CA LYS A 38 3.08 -4.13 -3.69
C LYS A 38 3.80 -4.71 -2.47
N GLU A 39 4.90 -5.43 -2.68
CA GLU A 39 5.76 -5.97 -1.62
C GLU A 39 6.30 -4.83 -0.73
N GLN A 40 6.85 -3.77 -1.32
CA GLN A 40 7.33 -2.59 -0.58
C GLN A 40 6.23 -1.94 0.28
N ILE A 41 4.99 -1.90 -0.23
CA ILE A 41 3.85 -1.40 0.54
C ILE A 41 3.48 -2.36 1.68
N ARG A 42 3.49 -3.68 1.43
CA ARG A 42 3.25 -4.70 2.47
C ARG A 42 4.27 -4.57 3.60
N GLU A 43 5.55 -4.47 3.26
CA GLU A 43 6.63 -4.28 4.23
C GLU A 43 6.47 -2.95 4.99
N ALA A 44 6.18 -1.84 4.31
CA ALA A 44 6.04 -0.55 4.97
C ALA A 44 4.80 -0.42 5.88
N VAL A 45 3.77 -1.25 5.66
CA VAL A 45 2.55 -1.26 6.49
C VAL A 45 2.66 -2.26 7.64
N ASN A 46 3.27 -3.43 7.42
CA ASN A 46 3.50 -4.44 8.47
C ASN A 46 4.77 -4.20 9.28
N GLY A 47 5.73 -3.44 8.76
CA GLY A 47 7.06 -3.20 9.31
C GLY A 47 7.23 -1.83 9.95
N ASN A 48 6.21 -1.35 10.67
CA ASN A 48 6.39 -0.25 11.60
C ASN A 48 6.91 -0.80 12.93
N GLY A 49 8.24 -0.92 13.05
CA GLY A 49 8.91 -0.77 14.33
C GLY A 49 8.74 0.64 14.89
#